data_AF-A0A4Y2W338-F1
#
_entry.id   AF-A0A4Y2W338-F1
#
_cell.length_a   1.000
_cell.length_b   1.000
_cell.length_c   1.000
_cell.angle_alpha   90.00
_cell.angle_beta   90.00
_cell.angle_gamma   90.00
#
_symmetry.space_group_name_H-M   'P 1'
#
loop_
_entity.id
_entity.type
_entity.pdbx_description
1 polymer ?
#
loop_
_entity_poly.entity_id
_entity_poly.type
_entity_poly.pdbx_seq_one_letter_code
_entity_poly.pdbx_strand_id
1 'polypeptide(L)'
;MDLFTYGNYIGNDPKDHSVKRLRSYLLRNYADTLMSHSSLWQVGADYLDYCDSNRELLELYLERIPMKTEAEARKIIYLAKKRNLENLVKTISNVMTSKALSNGKLGTALTWVMHSRDVRFADEIADRWLKDYSKYQKVEGLEIFKNMGSCMLVSDKLTFV
;
A
#
# COMPACT_ATOMS: atom_id res chain seq x y z
N MET A 1 6.64 14.46 18.73
CA MET A 1 6.90 15.31 19.91
C MET A 1 8.34 15.75 19.80
N ASP A 2 8.53 16.99 19.39
CA ASP A 2 9.80 17.44 18.80
C ASP A 2 10.53 18.30 19.85
N LEU A 3 11.87 18.38 19.77
CA LEU A 3 12.70 19.07 20.76
C LEU A 3 12.26 20.54 20.99
N PHE A 4 11.81 21.22 19.94
CA PHE A 4 11.29 22.59 20.01
C PHE A 4 10.00 22.73 20.84
N THR A 5 9.17 21.69 20.86
CA THR A 5 7.96 21.61 21.71
C THR A 5 8.32 21.23 23.15
N TYR A 6 9.31 20.35 23.34
CA TYR A 6 9.74 19.93 24.67
C TYR A 6 10.46 21.05 25.44
N GLY A 7 11.23 21.88 24.74
CA GLY A 7 11.97 22.98 25.33
C GLY A 7 11.19 24.29 25.54
N ASN A 8 9.89 24.37 25.18
CA ASN A 8 9.08 25.60 25.25
C ASN A 8 9.70 26.84 24.55
N TYR A 9 10.67 26.64 23.65
CA TYR A 9 11.31 27.73 22.90
C TYR A 9 10.35 28.41 21.89
N ILE A 10 9.26 27.73 21.56
CA ILE A 10 8.16 28.26 20.77
C ILE A 10 6.99 28.46 21.74
N GLY A 11 6.77 29.70 22.17
CA GLY A 11 5.64 30.04 23.01
C GLY A 11 4.34 29.62 22.34
N ASN A 12 3.45 28.97 23.10
CA ASN A 12 2.12 28.55 22.64
C ASN A 12 1.16 29.76 22.54
N ASP A 13 1.67 30.92 22.12
CA ASP A 13 0.94 32.17 22.03
C ASP A 13 0.11 32.15 20.73
N PRO A 14 -1.23 32.33 20.79
CA PRO A 14 -2.10 32.24 19.61
C PRO A 14 -1.78 33.24 18.49
N LYS A 15 -0.89 34.20 18.71
CA LYS A 15 -0.43 35.17 17.69
C LYS A 15 0.70 34.67 16.80
N ASP A 16 1.33 33.53 17.10
CA ASP A 16 2.51 33.06 16.37
C ASP A 16 2.20 32.08 15.22
N HIS A 17 1.32 32.51 14.31
CA HIS A 17 1.04 31.79 13.06
C HIS A 17 2.31 31.62 12.20
N SER A 18 3.25 32.55 12.30
CA SER A 18 4.56 32.50 11.64
C SER A 18 5.39 31.30 12.06
N VAL A 19 5.54 31.06 13.36
CA VAL A 19 6.42 29.98 13.84
C VAL A 19 5.78 28.61 13.67
N LYS A 20 4.44 28.48 13.81
CA LYS A 20 3.74 27.24 13.44
C LYS A 20 3.94 26.93 11.95
N ARG A 21 3.81 27.92 11.08
CA ARG A 21 4.04 27.77 9.63
C ARG A 21 5.49 27.41 9.30
N LEU A 22 6.46 28.04 9.97
CA LEU A 22 7.88 27.74 9.81
C LEU A 22 8.22 26.32 10.26
N ARG A 23 7.67 25.87 11.39
CA ARG A 23 7.83 24.50 11.87
C ARG A 23 7.26 23.48 10.87
N SER A 24 6.02 23.68 10.41
CA SER A 24 5.42 22.80 9.41
C SER A 24 6.22 22.77 8.11
N TYR A 25 6.79 23.92 7.70
CA TYR A 25 7.67 24.01 6.53
C TYR A 25 8.97 23.21 6.72
N LEU A 26 9.64 23.36 7.87
CA LEU A 26 10.88 22.62 8.17
C LEU A 26 10.63 21.11 8.27
N LEU A 27 9.57 20.69 8.96
CA LEU A 27 9.19 19.28 9.05
C LEU A 27 8.87 18.69 7.69
N ARG A 28 8.17 19.43 6.83
CA ARG A 28 7.87 19.00 5.46
C ARG A 28 9.14 18.82 4.63
N ASN A 29 10.06 19.79 4.65
CA ASN A 29 11.33 19.67 3.92
C ASN A 29 12.19 18.52 4.44
N TYR A 30 12.21 18.31 5.75
CA TYR A 30 12.94 17.19 6.34
C TYR A 30 12.30 15.84 5.99
N ALA A 31 10.98 15.76 5.99
CA ALA A 31 10.29 14.55 5.54
C ALA A 31 10.53 14.27 4.05
N ASP A 32 10.58 15.30 3.19
CA ASP A 32 10.88 15.16 1.76
C ASP A 32 12.28 14.58 1.51
N THR A 33 13.29 15.05 2.25
CA THR A 33 14.65 14.48 2.16
C THR A 33 14.70 13.05 2.69
N LEU A 34 13.99 12.73 3.79
CA LEU A 34 13.90 11.36 4.31
C LEU A 34 13.17 10.41 3.35
N MET A 35 12.09 10.87 2.72
CA MET A 35 11.30 10.10 1.74
C MET A 35 12.11 9.78 0.47
N SER A 36 13.07 10.63 0.12
CA SER A 36 13.97 10.39 -1.02
C SER A 36 14.92 9.20 -0.78
N HIS A 37 15.16 8.81 0.48
CA HIS A 37 16.00 7.67 0.84
C HIS A 37 15.19 6.38 1.04
N SER A 38 15.55 5.32 0.31
CA SER A 38 14.82 4.04 0.31
C SER A 38 14.80 3.28 1.65
N SER A 39 15.66 3.62 2.60
CA SER A 39 15.69 3.04 3.95
C SER A 39 14.95 3.87 4.98
N LEU A 40 14.77 5.17 4.76
CA LEU A 40 14.30 6.13 5.77
C LEU A 40 12.87 6.63 5.53
N TRP A 41 12.25 6.27 4.40
CA TRP A 41 10.89 6.68 4.05
C TRP A 41 9.83 6.35 5.11
N GLN A 42 10.02 5.28 5.91
CA GLN A 42 9.08 4.95 7.00
C GLN A 42 9.06 6.05 8.06
N VAL A 43 10.25 6.52 8.45
CA VAL A 43 10.40 7.62 9.41
C VAL A 43 9.87 8.92 8.81
N GLY A 44 10.16 9.17 7.52
CA GLY A 44 9.61 10.32 6.79
C GLY A 44 8.07 10.33 6.77
N ALA A 45 7.43 9.17 6.58
CA ALA A 45 5.98 9.03 6.63
C ALA A 45 5.41 9.34 8.02
N ASP A 46 6.07 8.87 9.07
CA ASP A 46 5.64 9.13 10.45
C ASP A 46 5.79 10.61 10.83
N TYR A 47 6.78 11.32 10.29
CA TYR A 47 6.90 12.77 10.43
C TYR A 47 5.80 13.54 9.68
N LEU A 48 5.38 13.06 8.50
CA LEU A 48 4.28 13.67 7.75
C LEU A 48 2.94 13.49 8.45
N ASP A 49 2.73 12.35 9.13
CA ASP A 49 1.52 12.10 9.94
C ASP A 49 1.36 13.09 11.10
N TYR A 50 2.48 13.61 11.64
CA TYR A 50 2.44 14.62 12.70
C TYR A 50 1.97 16.00 12.19
N CYS A 51 1.81 16.17 10.88
CA CYS A 51 1.34 17.40 10.26
C CYS A 51 -0.06 17.20 9.66
N ASP A 52 -1.08 17.85 10.25
CA ASP A 52 -2.51 17.68 9.95
C ASP A 52 -2.96 17.97 8.48
N SER A 53 -2.07 18.43 7.59
CA SER A 53 -2.43 18.94 6.25
C SER A 53 -1.73 18.24 5.08
N ASN A 54 -1.07 17.09 5.28
CA ASN A 54 -0.21 16.49 4.26
C ASN A 54 -0.66 15.09 3.78
N ARG A 55 -1.93 14.72 3.96
CA ARG A 55 -2.41 13.37 3.60
C ARG A 55 -2.28 13.06 2.10
N GLU A 56 -2.67 13.99 1.24
CA GLU A 56 -2.53 13.85 -0.23
C GLU A 56 -1.06 13.80 -0.65
N LEU A 57 -0.22 14.60 0.02
CA LEU A 57 1.22 14.63 -0.20
C LEU A 57 1.84 13.27 0.15
N LEU A 58 1.40 12.67 1.27
CA LEU A 58 1.84 11.35 1.72
C LEU A 58 1.44 10.25 0.73
N GLU A 59 0.21 10.28 0.20
CA GLU A 59 -0.22 9.36 -0.86
C GLU A 59 0.72 9.44 -2.07
N LEU A 60 0.99 10.65 -2.56
CA LEU A 60 1.88 10.88 -3.71
C LEU A 60 3.31 10.36 -3.46
N TYR A 61 3.85 10.58 -2.25
CA TYR A 61 5.17 10.06 -1.89
C TYR A 61 5.17 8.53 -1.85
N LEU A 62 4.17 7.91 -1.22
CA LEU A 62 4.09 6.46 -1.12
C LEU A 62 3.93 5.79 -2.48
N GLU A 63 3.24 6.42 -3.44
CA GLU A 63 3.17 5.92 -4.83
C GLU A 63 4.51 5.99 -5.56
N ARG A 64 5.33 7.00 -5.28
CA ARG A 64 6.64 7.19 -5.91
C ARG A 64 7.73 6.25 -5.39
N ILE A 65 7.52 5.56 -4.27
CA ILE A 65 8.54 4.68 -3.70
C ILE A 65 8.80 3.52 -4.68
N PRO A 66 10.06 3.32 -5.13
CA PRO A 66 10.38 2.23 -6.03
C PRO A 66 10.23 0.89 -5.29
N MET A 67 9.15 0.17 -5.59
CA MET A 67 8.86 -1.15 -5.02
C MET A 67 9.71 -2.23 -5.68
N LYS A 68 10.88 -2.53 -5.11
CA LYS A 68 11.80 -3.56 -5.64
C LYS A 68 11.34 -4.95 -5.21
N THR A 69 10.95 -5.11 -3.95
CA THR A 69 10.65 -6.41 -3.34
C THR A 69 9.20 -6.53 -2.88
N GLU A 70 8.63 -7.73 -2.91
CA GLU A 70 7.28 -8.01 -2.38
C GLU A 70 7.12 -7.65 -0.89
N ALA A 71 8.18 -7.78 -0.09
CA ALA A 71 8.18 -7.40 1.32
C ALA A 71 8.01 -5.88 1.52
N GLU A 72 8.58 -5.06 0.63
CA GLU A 72 8.42 -3.60 0.68
C GLU A 72 6.97 -3.22 0.33
N ALA A 73 6.41 -3.82 -0.71
CA ALA A 73 5.01 -3.61 -1.08
C ALA A 73 4.05 -3.99 0.07
N ARG A 74 4.29 -5.10 0.77
CA ARG A 74 3.50 -5.47 1.96
C ARG A 74 3.57 -4.42 3.07
N LYS A 75 4.77 -3.86 3.33
CA LYS A 75 4.95 -2.79 4.32
C LYS A 75 4.17 -1.52 3.94
N ILE A 76 4.22 -1.13 2.66
CA ILE A 76 3.49 0.05 2.18
C ILE A 76 1.98 -0.17 2.30
N ILE A 77 1.46 -1.34 1.92
CA ILE A 77 0.03 -1.67 2.10
C ILE A 77 -0.37 -1.62 3.57
N TYR A 78 0.44 -2.16 4.48
CA TYR A 78 0.16 -2.12 5.91
C TYR A 78 0.04 -0.69 6.41
N LEU A 79 0.97 0.18 6.03
CA LEU A 79 0.96 1.60 6.37
C LEU A 79 -0.23 2.35 5.74
N ALA A 80 -0.55 2.05 4.49
CA ALA A 80 -1.69 2.63 3.79
C ALA A 80 -3.03 2.23 4.44
N LYS A 81 -3.18 0.97 4.84
CA LYS A 81 -4.35 0.48 5.60
C LYS A 81 -4.45 1.14 6.98
N LYS A 82 -3.34 1.29 7.71
CA LYS A 82 -3.31 2.00 9.00
C LYS A 82 -3.82 3.44 8.88
N ARG A 83 -3.60 4.07 7.72
CA ARG A 83 -3.96 5.47 7.42
C ARG A 83 -5.25 5.61 6.62
N ASN A 84 -6.02 4.53 6.42
CA ASN A 84 -7.25 4.50 5.61
C ASN A 84 -7.06 5.05 4.18
N LEU A 85 -5.91 4.79 3.54
CA LEU A 85 -5.60 5.19 2.16
C LEU A 85 -5.99 4.06 1.19
N GLU A 86 -7.30 3.83 1.02
CA GLU A 86 -7.81 2.69 0.24
C GLU A 86 -7.41 2.75 -1.23
N ASN A 87 -7.39 3.95 -1.82
CA ASN A 87 -6.98 4.16 -3.21
C ASN A 87 -5.53 3.70 -3.44
N LEU A 88 -4.63 4.07 -2.53
CA LEU A 88 -3.22 3.67 -2.58
C LEU A 88 -3.06 2.15 -2.48
N VAL A 89 -3.80 1.51 -1.57
CA VAL A 89 -3.81 0.04 -1.42
C VAL A 89 -4.23 -0.62 -2.73
N LYS A 90 -5.27 -0.09 -3.39
CA LYS A 90 -5.76 -0.59 -4.68
C LYS A 90 -4.70 -0.45 -5.78
N THR A 91 -4.13 0.75 -5.94
CA THR A 91 -3.09 1.02 -6.95
C THR A 91 -1.89 0.09 -6.79
N ILE A 92 -1.35 -0.01 -5.59
CA ILE A 92 -0.17 -0.85 -5.30
C ILE A 92 -0.48 -2.34 -5.54
N SER A 93 -1.64 -2.80 -5.06
CA SER A 93 -2.05 -4.19 -5.22
C SER A 93 -2.25 -4.56 -6.70
N ASN A 94 -2.79 -3.65 -7.51
CA ASN A 94 -2.94 -3.86 -8.96
C ASN A 94 -1.58 -3.91 -9.68
N VAL A 95 -0.63 -3.03 -9.34
CA VAL A 95 0.75 -3.08 -9.88
C VAL A 95 1.45 -4.40 -9.51
N MET A 96 1.34 -4.82 -8.26
CA MET A 96 1.93 -6.08 -7.77
C MET A 96 1.28 -7.31 -8.41
N THR A 97 -0.03 -7.26 -8.65
CA THR A 97 -0.76 -8.29 -9.39
C THR A 97 -0.23 -8.42 -10.81
N SER A 98 -0.12 -7.31 -11.57
CA SER A 98 0.42 -7.31 -12.93
C SER A 98 1.86 -7.85 -12.98
N LYS A 99 2.70 -7.48 -12.01
CA LYS A 99 4.07 -7.99 -11.88
C LYS A 99 4.12 -9.49 -11.56
N ALA A 100 3.19 -9.99 -10.74
CA ALA A 100 3.09 -11.41 -10.44
C ALA A 100 2.59 -12.23 -11.65
N LEU A 101 1.64 -11.67 -12.43
CA LEU A 101 1.14 -12.26 -13.67
C LEU A 101 2.22 -12.33 -14.74
N SER A 102 3.05 -11.29 -14.91
CA SER A 102 4.17 -11.32 -15.86
C SER A 102 5.22 -12.38 -15.50
N ASN A 103 5.36 -12.70 -14.21
CA ASN A 103 6.28 -13.72 -13.71
C ASN A 103 5.67 -15.13 -13.71
N GLY A 104 4.44 -15.32 -14.22
CA GLY A 104 3.75 -16.62 -14.24
C GLY A 104 3.30 -17.13 -12.86
N LYS A 105 3.36 -16.30 -11.82
CA LYS A 105 3.00 -16.68 -10.44
C LYS A 105 1.54 -16.36 -10.14
N LEU A 106 0.62 -17.18 -10.67
CA LEU A 106 -0.82 -16.98 -10.52
C LEU A 106 -1.29 -16.93 -9.05
N GLY A 107 -0.79 -17.82 -8.18
CA GLY A 107 -1.17 -17.83 -6.77
C GLY A 107 -0.76 -16.56 -6.00
N THR A 108 0.42 -16.02 -6.31
CA THR A 108 0.88 -14.74 -5.74
C THR A 108 0.04 -13.59 -6.26
N ALA A 109 -0.27 -13.57 -7.57
CA ALA A 109 -1.13 -12.54 -8.17
C ALA A 109 -2.51 -12.50 -7.50
N LEU A 110 -3.11 -13.68 -7.27
CA LEU A 110 -4.42 -13.78 -6.65
C LEU A 110 -4.42 -13.27 -5.20
N THR A 111 -3.36 -13.57 -4.43
CA THR A 111 -3.16 -13.01 -3.08
C THR A 111 -3.16 -11.48 -3.09
N TRP A 112 -2.53 -10.84 -4.08
CA TRP A 112 -2.50 -9.37 -4.18
C TRP A 112 -3.85 -8.78 -4.56
N VAL A 113 -4.62 -9.42 -5.45
CA VAL A 113 -5.99 -8.98 -5.78
C VAL A 113 -6.92 -9.02 -4.58
N MET A 114 -6.74 -9.96 -3.64
CA MET A 114 -7.51 -9.95 -2.38
C MET A 114 -7.31 -8.64 -1.59
N HIS A 115 -6.12 -8.06 -1.69
CA HIS A 115 -5.81 -6.81 -0.99
C HIS A 115 -6.42 -5.59 -1.70
N SER A 116 -6.57 -5.62 -3.03
CA SER A 116 -7.22 -4.55 -3.80
C SER A 116 -8.75 -4.58 -3.73
N ARG A 117 -9.34 -5.75 -3.44
CA ARG A 117 -10.80 -6.01 -3.56
C ARG A 117 -11.37 -5.65 -4.93
N ASP A 118 -10.54 -5.68 -5.97
CA ASP A 118 -10.96 -5.36 -7.33
C ASP A 118 -11.57 -6.60 -7.99
N VAL A 119 -12.90 -6.64 -8.05
CA VAL A 119 -13.68 -7.77 -8.58
C VAL A 119 -13.33 -8.07 -10.04
N ARG A 120 -13.05 -7.03 -10.86
CA ARG A 120 -12.74 -7.22 -12.29
C ARG A 120 -11.40 -7.93 -12.46
N PHE A 121 -10.38 -7.50 -11.71
CA PHE A 121 -9.08 -8.16 -11.71
C PHE A 121 -9.16 -9.58 -11.14
N ALA A 122 -10.03 -9.82 -10.15
CA ALA A 122 -10.26 -11.16 -9.61
C ALA A 122 -10.86 -12.09 -10.67
N ASP A 123 -11.86 -11.62 -11.42
CA ASP A 123 -12.51 -12.37 -12.48
C ASP A 123 -11.54 -12.69 -13.63
N GLU A 124 -10.70 -11.74 -14.04
CA GLU A 124 -9.70 -11.98 -15.10
C GLU A 124 -8.67 -13.05 -14.70
N ILE A 125 -8.22 -13.03 -13.44
CA ILE A 125 -7.28 -14.04 -12.94
C ILE A 125 -7.97 -15.39 -12.82
N ALA A 126 -9.23 -15.42 -12.34
CA ALA A 126 -10.02 -16.63 -12.25
C ALA A 126 -10.26 -17.26 -13.63
N ASP A 127 -10.67 -16.47 -14.63
CA ASP A 127 -10.88 -16.94 -16.00
C ASP A 127 -9.59 -17.47 -16.64
N ARG A 128 -8.45 -16.83 -16.37
CA ARG A 128 -7.14 -17.31 -16.84
C ARG A 128 -6.74 -18.63 -16.17
N TRP A 129 -6.96 -18.73 -14.86
CA TRP A 129 -6.67 -19.95 -14.10
C TRP A 129 -7.56 -21.12 -14.53
N LEU A 130 -8.86 -20.89 -14.74
CA LEU A 130 -9.80 -21.89 -15.25
C LEU A 130 -9.42 -22.40 -16.64
N LYS A 131 -8.96 -21.51 -17.53
CA LYS A 131 -8.45 -21.91 -18.85
C LYS A 131 -7.21 -22.79 -18.75
N ASP A 132 -6.27 -22.43 -17.89
CA ASP A 132 -5.07 -23.24 -17.66
C ASP A 132 -5.43 -24.59 -17.03
N TYR A 133 -6.34 -24.62 -16.07
CA TYR A 133 -6.85 -25.85 -15.46
C TYR A 133 -7.50 -26.78 -16.49
N SER A 134 -8.40 -26.24 -17.32
CA SER A 134 -9.08 -26.99 -18.38
C SER A 134 -8.12 -27.55 -19.44
N LYS A 135 -6.99 -26.87 -19.69
CA LYS A 135 -6.04 -27.25 -20.74
C LYS A 135 -4.99 -28.24 -20.25
N TYR A 136 -4.52 -28.10 -19.02
CA TYR A 136 -3.40 -28.89 -18.50
C TYR A 136 -3.81 -30.05 -17.59
N GLN A 137 -5.09 -30.13 -17.16
CA GLN A 137 -5.61 -31.13 -16.21
C GLN A 137 -4.77 -31.30 -14.92
N LYS A 138 -3.87 -30.35 -14.64
CA LYS A 138 -2.96 -30.41 -13.50
C LYS A 138 -3.58 -29.70 -12.30
N VAL A 139 -3.75 -30.47 -11.23
CA VAL A 139 -4.33 -30.07 -9.94
C VAL A 139 -3.30 -29.41 -9.01
N GLU A 140 -2.17 -28.94 -9.55
CA GLU A 140 -1.17 -28.16 -8.81
C GLU A 140 -1.72 -26.74 -8.57
N GLY A 141 -2.66 -26.62 -7.63
CA GLY A 141 -3.34 -25.37 -7.31
C GLY A 141 -4.56 -25.53 -6.40
N LEU A 142 -5.08 -26.75 -6.20
CA LEU A 142 -6.23 -26.97 -5.31
C LEU A 142 -5.90 -26.70 -3.84
N GLU A 143 -4.65 -26.90 -3.40
CA GLU A 143 -4.20 -26.50 -2.06
C GLU A 143 -4.18 -24.98 -1.89
N ILE A 144 -3.86 -24.24 -2.95
CA ILE A 144 -3.96 -22.79 -2.95
C ILE A 144 -5.45 -22.41 -2.79
N PHE A 145 -6.36 -23.11 -3.48
CA PHE A 145 -7.81 -22.93 -3.37
C PHE A 145 -8.38 -23.25 -1.97
N LYS A 146 -7.85 -24.28 -1.29
CA LYS A 146 -8.24 -24.62 0.10
C LYS A 146 -7.87 -23.51 1.09
N ASN A 147 -6.75 -22.83 0.86
CA ASN A 147 -6.37 -21.63 1.62
C ASN A 147 -7.14 -20.36 1.18
N MET A 148 -8.04 -20.48 0.19
CA MET A 148 -8.81 -19.40 -0.44
C MET A 148 -10.31 -19.45 -0.14
N GLY A 149 -10.76 -20.12 0.92
CA GLY A 149 -12.16 -20.02 1.37
C GLY A 149 -12.64 -18.58 1.57
N SER A 150 -11.72 -17.65 1.88
CA SER A 150 -11.97 -16.21 1.94
C SER A 150 -12.00 -15.48 0.59
N CYS A 151 -11.47 -16.07 -0.50
CA CYS A 151 -11.48 -15.51 -1.86
C CYS A 151 -12.76 -15.84 -2.64
N MET A 152 -13.41 -16.96 -2.32
CA MET A 152 -14.72 -17.35 -2.88
C MET A 152 -15.80 -16.28 -2.64
N LEU A 153 -15.62 -15.41 -1.64
CA LEU A 153 -16.53 -14.31 -1.32
C LEU A 153 -16.38 -13.08 -2.23
N VAL A 154 -15.32 -12.99 -3.03
CA VAL A 154 -15.01 -11.81 -3.86
C VAL A 154 -15.47 -11.97 -5.31
N SER A 155 -15.59 -13.20 -5.81
CA SER A 155 -16.07 -13.49 -7.16
C SER A 155 -17.01 -14.68 -7.13
N ASP A 156 -18.24 -14.47 -7.58
CA ASP A 156 -19.28 -15.51 -7.69
C ASP A 156 -18.86 -16.67 -8.61
N LYS A 157 -17.88 -16.45 -9.51
CA LYS A 157 -17.34 -17.50 -10.39
C LYS A 157 -16.44 -18.50 -9.66
N LEU A 158 -15.84 -18.12 -8.53
CA LEU A 158 -14.95 -18.99 -7.75
C LEU A 158 -15.73 -19.91 -6.79
N THR A 159 -17.02 -19.65 -6.58
CA THR A 159 -17.90 -20.38 -5.63
C THR A 159 -18.32 -21.78 -6.12
N PHE A 160 -18.05 -22.12 -7.40
CA PHE A 160 -18.59 -23.33 -8.05
C PHE A 160 -17.65 -24.55 -8.09
N VAL A 161 -16.56 -24.57 -7.31
CA VAL A 161 -15.64 -25.73 -7.24
C VAL A 161 -15.91 -26.56 -6.00
#